data_AF-A0A7S3DUL2-F1
#
_entry.id   AF-A0A7S3DUL2-F1
#
_cell.length_a   1.000
_cell.length_b   1.000
_cell.length_c   1.000
_cell.angle_alpha   90.00
_cell.angle_beta   90.00
_cell.angle_gamma   90.00
#
_symmetry.space_group_name_H-M   'P 1'
#
loop_
_entity.id
_entity.type
_entity.pdbx_description
1 polymer ?
#
loop_
_entity_poly.entity_id
_entity_poly.type
_entity_poly.pdbx_seq_one_letter_code
_entity_poly.pdbx_strand_id
1 'polypeptide(L)'
;MDEQHALTRWLSFLDAGAIVAAPLSGYMLDSVGFAPTAVCTIMVGLTQQVLLLVAGSSSLIMIFSFAVYALYRSFLFPYFFASLSRQMGFAYFGLLSGLAFCGSGLTQFGVAPVALLVE
;
A
#
# COMPACT_ATOMS: atom_id res chain seq x y z
N MET A 1 24.01 -10.04 -4.95
CA MET A 1 23.96 -8.66 -4.44
C MET A 1 23.50 -7.67 -5.51
N ASP A 2 23.94 -7.77 -6.76
CA ASP A 2 23.51 -6.85 -7.83
C ASP A 2 22.01 -6.92 -8.18
N GLU A 3 21.40 -8.11 -8.15
CA GLU A 3 19.97 -8.29 -8.43
C GLU A 3 19.06 -7.64 -7.37
N GLN A 4 19.39 -7.76 -6.08
CA GLN A 4 18.65 -7.07 -5.01
C GLN A 4 18.73 -5.56 -5.15
N HIS A 5 19.90 -5.01 -5.51
CA HIS A 5 20.05 -3.57 -5.74
C HIS A 5 19.23 -3.08 -6.95
N ALA A 6 19.17 -3.88 -8.03
CA ALA A 6 18.34 -3.58 -9.18
C ALA A 6 16.83 -3.60 -8.82
N LEU A 7 16.38 -4.61 -8.06
CA LEU A 7 15.00 -4.73 -7.59
C LEU A 7 14.59 -3.57 -6.68
N THR A 8 15.46 -3.18 -5.74
CA THR A 8 15.21 -2.02 -4.87
C THR A 8 15.11 -0.72 -5.67
N ARG A 9 15.96 -0.53 -6.69
CA ARG A 9 15.87 0.64 -7.58
C ARG A 9 14.54 0.67 -8.34
N TRP A 10 14.09 -0.48 -8.86
CA TRP A 10 12.79 -0.60 -9.52
C TRP A 10 11.63 -0.30 -8.58
N LEU A 11 11.67 -0.83 -7.35
CA LEU A 11 10.67 -0.54 -6.33
C LEU A 11 10.58 0.97 -6.06
N SER A 12 11.71 1.64 -5.80
CA SER A 12 11.72 3.08 -5.53
C SER A 12 11.20 3.91 -6.70
N PHE A 13 11.53 3.52 -7.93
CA PHE A 13 11.06 4.20 -9.14
C PHE A 13 9.54 4.04 -9.34
N LEU A 14 9.03 2.82 -9.12
CA LEU A 14 7.60 2.51 -9.23
C LEU A 14 6.79 3.21 -8.14
N ASP A 15 7.29 3.24 -6.90
CA ASP A 15 6.63 3.92 -5.78
C ASP A 15 6.56 5.44 -6.01
N ALA A 16 7.64 6.04 -6.53
CA ALA A 16 7.64 7.45 -6.93
C ALA A 16 6.65 7.73 -8.07
N GLY A 17 6.57 6.85 -9.07
CA GLY A 17 5.61 6.96 -10.18
C GLY A 17 4.16 6.81 -9.75
N ALA A 18 3.89 5.98 -8.73
CA ALA A 18 2.54 5.73 -8.25
C ALA A 18 1.89 6.93 -7.55
N ILE A 19 2.67 7.96 -7.17
CA ILE A 19 2.14 9.23 -6.63
C ILE A 19 1.16 9.88 -7.62
N VAL A 20 1.35 9.68 -8.93
CA VAL A 20 0.44 10.21 -9.96
C VAL A 20 -0.94 9.54 -9.91
N ALA A 21 -1.05 8.35 -9.32
CA ALA A 21 -2.33 7.67 -9.09
C ALA A 21 -3.08 8.17 -7.84
N ALA A 22 -2.43 8.94 -6.95
CA ALA A 22 -3.07 9.51 -5.77
C ALA A 22 -4.25 10.45 -6.11
N PRO A 23 -4.14 11.44 -7.02
CA PRO A 23 -5.28 12.27 -7.41
C PRO A 23 -6.41 11.47 -8.08
N LEU A 24 -6.09 10.40 -8.81
CA LEU A 24 -7.10 9.50 -9.39
C LEU A 24 -7.93 8.81 -8.30
N SER A 25 -7.27 8.31 -7.26
CA SER A 25 -7.96 7.68 -6.13
C SER A 25 -8.82 8.68 -5.34
N GLY A 26 -8.37 9.93 -5.21
CA GLY A 26 -9.15 11.01 -4.61
C GLY A 26 -10.41 11.33 -5.44
N TYR A 27 -10.27 11.38 -6.76
CA TYR A 27 -11.41 11.58 -7.66
C TYR A 27 -12.43 10.44 -7.59
N MET A 28 -11.97 9.18 -7.53
CA MET A 28 -12.88 8.03 -7.35
C MET A 28 -13.63 8.08 -6.01
N LEU A 29 -12.93 8.47 -4.93
CA LEU A 29 -13.53 8.60 -3.61
C LEU A 29 -14.63 9.68 -3.58
N ASP A 30 -14.42 10.79 -4.28
CA ASP A 30 -15.36 11.93 -4.32
C ASP A 30 -16.54 11.67 -5.27
N SER A 31 -16.32 10.97 -6.39
CA SER A 31 -17.35 10.73 -7.42
C SER A 31 -18.19 9.47 -7.21
N VAL A 32 -17.59 8.36 -6.76
CA VAL A 32 -18.25 7.05 -6.65
C VAL A 32 -18.59 6.73 -5.18
N GLY A 33 -17.95 7.41 -4.23
CA GLY A 33 -18.19 7.27 -2.81
C GLY A 33 -17.29 6.25 -2.10
N PHE A 34 -17.53 6.11 -0.79
CA PHE A 34 -16.63 5.43 0.13
C PHE A 34 -16.58 3.89 -0.03
N ALA A 35 -17.76 3.25 -0.15
CA ALA A 35 -17.87 1.79 -0.24
C ALA A 35 -17.22 1.17 -1.49
N PRO A 36 -17.44 1.68 -2.72
CA PRO A 36 -16.80 1.11 -3.91
C PRO A 36 -15.29 1.33 -3.91
N THR A 37 -14.82 2.48 -3.42
CA THR A 37 -13.38 2.75 -3.26
C THR A 37 -12.74 1.78 -2.27
N ALA A 38 -13.42 1.43 -1.17
CA ALA A 38 -12.96 0.42 -0.22
C ALA A 38 -12.76 -0.95 -0.89
N VAL A 39 -13.75 -1.40 -1.66
CA VAL A 39 -13.71 -2.68 -2.38
C VAL A 39 -12.58 -2.68 -3.39
N CYS A 40 -12.41 -1.61 -4.18
CA CYS A 40 -11.29 -1.47 -5.11
C CYS A 40 -9.94 -1.58 -4.39
N THR A 41 -9.73 -0.85 -3.29
CA THR A 41 -8.48 -0.89 -2.53
C THR A 41 -8.20 -2.30 -1.99
N ILE A 42 -9.21 -2.99 -1.45
CA ILE A 42 -9.09 -4.38 -0.96
C ILE A 42 -8.73 -5.33 -2.12
N MET A 43 -9.39 -5.20 -3.27
CA MET A 43 -9.14 -6.06 -4.43
C MET A 43 -7.71 -5.87 -4.98
N VAL A 44 -7.21 -4.64 -5.04
CA VAL A 44 -5.82 -4.37 -5.44
C VAL A 44 -4.83 -4.96 -4.42
N GLY A 45 -5.13 -4.86 -3.13
CA GLY A 45 -4.31 -5.48 -2.07
C GLY A 45 -4.30 -7.02 -2.14
N LEU A 46 -5.45 -7.65 -2.36
CA LEU A 46 -5.54 -9.10 -2.56
C LEU A 46 -4.76 -9.55 -3.80
N THR A 47 -4.88 -8.80 -4.89
CA THR A 47 -4.14 -9.07 -6.13
C THR A 47 -2.63 -9.05 -5.87
N GLN A 48 -2.16 -8.07 -5.10
CA GLN A 48 -0.77 -7.95 -4.69
C GLN A 48 -0.28 -9.15 -3.84
N GLN A 49 -1.09 -9.63 -2.89
CA GLN A 49 -0.74 -10.81 -2.10
C GLN A 49 -0.66 -12.08 -2.95
N VAL A 50 -1.62 -12.29 -3.86
CA VAL A 50 -1.60 -13.43 -4.79
C VAL A 50 -0.37 -13.38 -5.69
N LEU A 51 -0.01 -12.20 -6.19
CA LEU A 51 1.21 -11.99 -6.98
C LEU A 51 2.49 -12.34 -6.21
N LEU A 52 2.57 -12.00 -4.92
CA LEU A 52 3.71 -12.38 -4.08
C LEU A 52 3.86 -13.90 -3.90
N LEU A 53 2.75 -14.64 -3.81
CA LEU A 53 2.80 -16.10 -3.68
C LEU A 53 3.41 -16.78 -4.92
N VAL A 54 3.26 -16.17 -6.09
CA VAL A 54 3.76 -16.70 -7.38
C VAL A 54 5.10 -16.05 -7.79
N ALA A 55 5.52 -14.99 -7.10
CA ALA A 55 6.70 -14.18 -7.45
C ALA A 55 8.02 -14.96 -7.43
N GLY A 56 8.12 -16.07 -6.68
CA GLY A 56 9.32 -16.91 -6.63
C GLY A 56 9.72 -17.55 -7.97
N SER A 57 8.83 -17.53 -8.97
CA SER A 57 9.07 -18.18 -10.28
C SER A 57 9.64 -17.25 -11.35
N SER A 58 9.54 -15.92 -11.21
CA SER A 58 10.00 -14.98 -12.24
C SER A 58 10.20 -13.56 -11.72
N SER A 59 11.35 -12.95 -12.03
CA SER A 59 11.68 -11.57 -11.68
C SER A 59 10.68 -10.54 -12.24
N LEU A 60 10.03 -10.83 -13.38
CA LEU A 60 9.01 -9.96 -13.97
C LEU A 60 7.73 -9.91 -13.12
N ILE A 61 7.34 -11.04 -12.53
CA ILE A 61 6.16 -11.14 -11.65
C ILE A 61 6.42 -10.36 -10.36
N MET A 62 7.66 -10.35 -9.88
CA MET A 62 8.06 -9.56 -8.71
C MET A 62 8.01 -8.05 -8.97
N ILE A 63 8.50 -7.59 -10.13
CA ILE A 63 8.40 -6.17 -10.54
C ILE A 63 6.93 -5.76 -10.69
N PHE A 64 6.10 -6.62 -11.27
CA PHE A 64 4.66 -6.35 -11.39
C PHE A 64 3.98 -6.26 -10.01
N SER A 65 4.34 -7.15 -9.07
CA SER A 65 3.87 -7.08 -7.69
C SER A 65 4.22 -5.75 -7.02
N PHE A 66 5.41 -5.20 -7.26
CA PHE A 66 5.80 -3.88 -6.76
C PHE A 66 4.97 -2.75 -7.37
N ALA A 67 4.62 -2.82 -8.65
CA ALA A 67 3.74 -1.84 -9.28
C ALA A 67 2.32 -1.87 -8.69
N VAL A 68 1.77 -3.07 -8.47
CA VAL A 68 0.45 -3.25 -7.84
C VAL A 68 0.47 -2.80 -6.37
N TYR A 69 1.56 -3.07 -5.64
CA TYR A 69 1.77 -2.57 -4.28
C TYR A 69 1.79 -1.03 -4.22
N ALA A 70 2.53 -0.39 -5.13
CA ALA A 70 2.61 1.07 -5.20
C ALA A 70 1.24 1.69 -5.51
N LEU A 71 0.48 1.09 -6.43
CA LEU A 71 -0.91 1.48 -6.71
C LEU A 71 -1.81 1.29 -5.48
N TYR A 72 -1.78 0.14 -4.83
CA TYR A 72 -2.53 -0.11 -3.59
C TYR A 72 -2.26 0.98 -2.55
N ARG A 73 -0.98 1.34 -2.36
CA ARG A 73 -0.56 2.36 -1.40
C ARG A 73 -1.14 3.74 -1.72
N SER A 74 -1.12 4.13 -3.00
CA SER A 74 -1.71 5.39 -3.46
C SER A 74 -3.23 5.48 -3.24
N PHE A 75 -3.95 4.35 -3.29
CA PHE A 75 -5.38 4.29 -2.99
C PHE A 75 -5.68 4.20 -1.48
N LEU A 76 -4.80 3.55 -0.71
CA LEU A 76 -4.99 3.32 0.71
C LEU A 76 -4.93 4.62 1.53
N PHE A 77 -4.01 5.53 1.22
CA PHE A 77 -3.86 6.76 2.01
C PHE A 77 -5.10 7.66 1.96
N PRO A 78 -5.64 8.05 0.78
CA PRO A 78 -6.81 8.92 0.70
C PRO A 78 -8.04 8.24 1.29
N TYR A 79 -8.21 6.92 1.07
CA TYR A 79 -9.28 6.14 1.67
C TYR A 79 -9.20 6.12 3.20
N PHE A 80 -8.02 5.90 3.77
CA PHE A 80 -7.80 5.85 5.21
C PHE A 80 -8.14 7.19 5.87
N PHE A 81 -7.66 8.30 5.30
CA PHE A 81 -7.98 9.63 5.81
C PHE A 81 -9.46 9.99 5.66
N ALA A 82 -10.10 9.57 4.56
CA ALA A 82 -11.54 9.74 4.37
C ALA A 82 -12.37 8.89 5.36
N SER A 83 -11.91 7.68 5.69
CA SER A 83 -12.54 6.82 6.69
C SER A 83 -12.49 7.46 8.08
N LEU A 84 -11.32 7.98 8.44
CA LEU A 84 -11.08 8.67 9.70
C LEU A 84 -11.95 9.91 9.85
N SER A 85 -12.02 10.74 8.80
CA SER A 85 -12.81 11.98 8.84
C SER A 85 -14.31 11.69 8.96
N ARG A 86 -14.80 10.62 8.30
CA ARG A 86 -16.22 10.24 8.33
C ARG A 86 -16.69 9.70 9.68
N GLN A 87 -15.84 8.96 10.41
CA GLN A 87 -16.26 8.28 11.65
C GLN A 87 -16.19 9.15 12.91
N MET A 88 -15.23 10.08 13.02
CA MET A 88 -14.91 10.75 14.29
C MET A 88 -14.88 12.28 14.21
N GLY A 89 -15.03 12.87 13.01
CA GLY A 89 -14.93 14.31 12.79
C GLY A 89 -13.48 14.85 12.92
N PHE A 90 -13.26 16.08 12.46
CA PHE A 90 -11.92 16.69 12.35
C PHE A 90 -11.16 16.87 13.68
N ALA A 91 -11.84 16.82 14.84
CA ALA A 91 -11.26 17.17 16.14
C ALA A 91 -10.11 16.26 16.58
N TYR A 92 -10.17 14.96 16.26
CA TYR A 92 -9.14 13.97 16.67
C TYR A 92 -8.35 13.37 15.50
N PHE A 93 -8.50 13.95 14.30
CA PHE A 93 -7.92 13.42 13.06
C PHE A 93 -6.39 13.27 13.12
N GLY A 94 -5.69 14.28 13.69
CA GLY A 94 -4.23 14.25 13.85
C GLY A 94 -3.75 13.17 14.84
N LEU A 95 -4.48 12.96 15.93
CA LEU A 95 -4.14 11.95 16.93
C LEU A 95 -4.34 10.53 16.40
N LEU A 96 -5.46 10.26 15.73
CA LEU A 96 -5.75 8.94 15.18
C LEU A 96 -4.82 8.58 14.02
N SER A 97 -4.54 9.52 13.12
CA SER A 97 -3.55 9.29 12.05
C SER A 97 -2.19 8.97 12.64
N GLY A 98 -1.74 9.73 13.65
CA GLY A 98 -0.52 9.44 14.40
C GLY A 98 -0.49 8.04 15.02
N LEU A 99 -1.57 7.64 15.71
CA LEU A 99 -1.69 6.28 16.28
C LEU A 99 -1.65 5.18 15.22
N ALA A 100 -2.34 5.37 14.10
CA ALA A 100 -2.32 4.41 13.00
C ALA A 100 -0.93 4.28 12.37
N PHE A 101 -0.22 5.40 12.19
CA PHE A 101 1.17 5.39 11.75
C PHE A 101 2.08 4.71 12.78
N CYS A 102 1.92 4.97 14.07
CA CYS A 102 2.65 4.26 15.13
C CYS A 102 2.39 2.74 15.07
N GLY A 103 1.14 2.31 14.89
CA GLY A 103 0.81 0.90 14.68
C GLY A 103 1.48 0.30 13.45
N SER A 104 1.51 1.04 12.33
CA SER A 104 2.22 0.63 11.12
C SER A 104 3.74 0.54 11.30
N GLY A 105 4.32 1.36 12.17
CA GLY A 105 5.74 1.27 12.55
C GLY A 105 6.01 0.05 13.42
N LEU A 106 5.15 -0.20 14.42
CA LEU A 106 5.26 -1.36 15.31
C LEU A 106 5.17 -2.70 14.56
N THR A 107 4.27 -2.80 13.59
CA THR A 107 4.15 -4.00 12.74
C THR A 107 5.39 -4.28 11.91
N GLN A 108 6.14 -3.25 11.50
CA GLN A 108 7.40 -3.42 10.75
C GLN A 108 8.52 -4.06 11.58
N PHE A 109 8.53 -3.88 12.92
CA PHE A 109 9.49 -4.58 13.78
C PHE A 109 9.31 -6.10 13.73
N GLY A 110 8.10 -6.59 13.45
CA GLY A 110 7.82 -8.01 13.30
C GLY A 110 8.30 -8.61 11.98
N VAL A 111 8.57 -7.79 10.96
CA VAL A 111 8.97 -8.28 9.62
C VAL A 111 10.37 -8.88 9.63
N ALA A 112 11.32 -8.25 10.33
CA ALA A 112 12.70 -8.73 10.44
C ALA A 112 12.83 -10.13 11.08
N PRO A 113 12.24 -10.44 12.25
CA PRO A 113 12.33 -11.77 12.85
C PRO A 113 11.56 -12.83 12.06
N VAL A 114 10.45 -12.47 11.41
CA VAL A 114 9.70 -13.40 10.55
C VAL A 114 10.49 -13.76 9.29
N ALA A 115 11.19 -12.80 8.69
CA ALA A 115 12.05 -13.07 7.54
C ALA A 115 13.18 -14.06 7.89
N LEU A 116 13.80 -13.90 9.07
CA LEU A 116 14.84 -14.81 9.57
C LEU A 116 14.33 -16.23 9.93
N LEU A 117 13.03 -16.41 10.12
CA LEU A 117 12.40 -17.71 10.39
C LEU A 117 12.01 -18.47 9.11
N VAL A 118 12.02 -17.80 7.96
CA VAL A 118 11.58 -18.35 6.67
C VAL A 118 12.75 -18.64 5.73
N GLU A 119 13.94 -18.05 5.97
CA GLU A 119 15.23 -18.51 5.42
C GLU A 119 15.74 -19.79 6.12
#